data_AF-A0A935H3W9-F1
#
_entry.id   AF-A0A935H3W9-F1
#
_cell.length_a   1.000
_cell.length_b   1.000
_cell.length_c   1.000
_cell.angle_alpha   90.00
_cell.angle_beta   90.00
_cell.angle_gamma   90.00
#
_symmetry.space_group_name_H-M   'P 1'
#
loop_
_entity.id
_entity.type
_entity.pdbx_description
1 polymer ?
#
loop_
_entity_poly.entity_id
_entity_poly.type
_entity_poly.pdbx_seq_one_letter_code
_entity_poly.pdbx_strand_id
1 'polypeptide(L)' 'MKNVTVTVDDAALEWVRIEAAKRNTSVSKLVGEMIADKMRHDDSYERAMREALRFEPIAFEGNYLTRDDIYADRIDRFR' A
#
# COMPACT_ATOMS: atom_id res chain seq x y z
N MET A 1 5.22 2.87 27.83
CA MET A 1 6.03 2.83 26.59
C MET A 1 7.13 1.78 26.76
N LYS A 2 7.55 1.09 25.69
CA LYS A 2 8.71 0.20 25.72
C LYS A 2 9.90 0.93 25.07
N ASN A 3 11.10 0.75 25.61
CA ASN A 3 12.31 1.37 25.09
C ASN A 3 13.02 0.40 24.13
N VAL A 4 13.58 0.92 23.04
CA VAL A 4 14.35 0.17 22.05
C VAL A 4 15.66 0.91 21.82
N THR A 5 16.78 0.19 21.88
CA THR A 5 18.09 0.70 21.50
C THR A 5 18.34 0.36 20.04
N VAL A 6 18.77 1.35 19.25
CA VAL A 6 19.06 1.20 17.82
C VAL A 6 20.47 1.65 17.53
N THR A 7 21.12 1.00 16.56
CA THR A 7 22.41 1.42 16.02
C THR A 7 22.15 2.20 14.73
N VAL A 8 22.76 3.37 14.62
CA VAL A 8 22.69 4.25 13.45
C VAL A 8 24.09 4.80 13.19
N ASP A 9 24.37 5.22 11.96
CA ASP A 9 25.58 5.96 11.68
C ASP A 9 25.50 7.40 12.23
N ASP A 10 26.67 8.01 12.47
CA ASP A 10 26.77 9.33 13.09
C ASP A 10 26.09 10.42 12.25
N ALA A 11 26.18 10.32 10.92
CA ALA A 11 25.58 11.30 10.00
C ALA A 11 24.06 11.25 10.04
N ALA A 12 23.46 10.05 10.05
CA ALA A 12 22.03 9.86 10.20
C ALA A 12 21.53 10.34 11.56
N LEU A 13 22.30 10.14 12.63
CA LEU A 13 21.96 10.63 13.97
C LEU A 13 21.95 12.17 14.03
N GLU A 14 22.93 12.83 13.42
CA GLU A 14 22.99 14.28 13.36
C GLU A 14 21.82 14.85 12.54
N TRP A 15 21.58 14.26 11.36
CA TRP A 15 20.49 14.65 10.50
C TRP A 15 19.13 14.53 11.21
N VAL A 16 18.85 13.40 11.86
CA VAL A 16 17.54 13.18 12.51
C VAL A 16 17.32 14.11 13.70
N ARG A 17 18.38 14.51 14.41
CA ARG A 17 18.28 15.51 15.49
C ARG A 17 17.89 16.87 14.95
N ILE A 18 18.53 17.31 13.86
CA ILE A 18 18.21 18.57 13.19
C ILE A 18 16.76 18.53 12.67
N GLU A 19 16.37 17.44 12.03
CA GLU A 19 15.03 17.28 11.46
C GLU A 19 13.94 17.26 12.54
N ALA A 20 14.18 16.57 13.65
CA ALA A 20 13.26 16.56 14.79
C ALA A 20 13.10 17.98 15.39
N ALA A 21 14.20 18.73 15.52
CA ALA A 21 14.16 20.11 16.00
C ALA A 21 13.37 21.02 15.04
N LYS A 22 13.59 20.92 13.72
CA LYS A 22 12.84 21.67 12.71
C LYS A 22 11.33 21.44 12.78
N ARG A 23 10.93 20.20 13.10
CA ARG A 23 9.52 19.79 13.23
C ARG A 23 8.96 19.97 14.65
N ASN A 24 9.73 20.56 15.56
CA ASN A 24 9.38 20.71 16.98
C ASN A 24 8.92 19.39 17.64
N THR A 25 9.62 18.30 17.32
CA THR A 25 9.34 16.94 17.79
C THR A 25 10.62 16.28 18.34
N SER A 26 10.50 15.05 18.84
CA SER A 26 11.64 14.27 19.30
C SER A 26 12.07 13.22 18.28
N VAL A 27 13.34 12.83 18.32
CA VAL A 27 13.89 11.75 17.49
C VAL A 27 13.10 10.45 17.72
N SER A 28 12.82 10.10 18.97
CA SER A 28 12.04 8.89 19.29
C SER A 28 10.64 8.92 18.71
N LYS A 29 9.98 10.08 18.68
CA LYS A 29 8.66 10.23 18.06
C LYS A 29 8.72 10.09 16.54
N LEU A 30 9.72 10.72 15.89
CA LEU A 30 9.93 10.63 14.45
C LEU A 30 10.22 9.18 14.01
N VAL A 31 11.09 8.47 14.73
CA VAL A 31 11.39 7.05 14.46
C VAL A 31 10.16 6.19 14.70
N GLY A 32 9.39 6.45 15.77
CA GLY A 32 8.14 5.73 16.04
C GLY A 32 7.11 5.89 14.94
N GLU A 33 6.93 7.11 14.43
CA GLU A 33 6.04 7.42 13.30
C GLU A 33 6.50 6.68 12.03
N MET A 34 7.80 6.74 11.70
CA MET A 34 8.37 6.02 10.56
C MET A 34 8.12 4.50 10.63
N ILE A 35 8.31 3.89 11.81
CA ILE A 35 8.05 2.46 12.01
C ILE A 35 6.55 2.16 11.85
N ALA A 36 5.68 2.97 12.45
CA ALA A 36 4.23 2.79 12.33
C ALA A 36 3.76 2.91 10.88
N ASP A 37 4.34 3.82 10.11
CA ASP A 37 4.05 4.00 8.68
C ASP A 37 4.47 2.78 7.88
N LYS A 38 5.66 2.23 8.16
CA LYS A 38 6.13 1.00 7.53
C LYS A 38 5.25 -0.20 7.86
N MET A 39 4.86 -0.36 9.13
CA MET A 39 3.95 -1.44 9.55
C MET A 39 2.61 -1.38 8.81
N ARG A 40 2.04 -0.19 8.61
CA ARG A 40 0.78 -0.02 7.87
C ARG A 40 0.91 -0.36 6.39
N HIS A 41 2.04 -0.02 5.77
CA HIS A 41 2.29 -0.37 4.36
C HIS A 41 2.52 -1.86 4.18
N ASP A 42 3.28 -2.50 5.07
CA ASP A 42 3.53 -3.93 5.00
C ASP A 42 2.21 -4.71 5.23
N ASP A 43 1.36 -4.27 6.18
CA ASP A 43 0.03 -4.88 6.40
C ASP A 43 -0.93 -4.67 5.22
N SER A 44 -0.91 -3.50 4.56
CA SER A 44 -1.81 -3.25 3.43
C SER A 44 -1.50 -4.16 2.24
N TYR A 45 -0.23 -4.41 1.95
CA TYR A 45 0.20 -5.37 0.95
C TYR A 45 -0.24 -6.80 1.31
N GLU A 46 0.07 -7.25 2.53
CA GLU A 46 -0.31 -8.58 3.01
C GLU A 46 -1.83 -8.79 3.06
N ARG A 47 -2.59 -7.72 3.35
CA ARG A 47 -4.05 -7.75 3.30
C ARG A 47 -4.56 -7.86 1.86
N ALA A 48 -4.04 -7.06 0.94
CA ALA A 48 -4.40 -7.12 -0.47
C ALA A 48 -4.02 -8.48 -1.10
N MET A 49 -2.86 -9.02 -0.76
CA MET A 49 -2.43 -10.36 -1.19
C MET A 49 -3.38 -11.44 -0.69
N ARG A 50 -3.75 -11.42 0.60
CA ARG A 50 -4.73 -12.37 1.15
C ARG A 50 -6.10 -12.24 0.51
N GLU A 51 -6.54 -11.03 0.20
CA GLU A 51 -7.82 -10.79 -0.49
C GLU A 51 -7.79 -11.30 -1.94
N ALA A 52 -6.71 -11.01 -2.67
CA ALA A 52 -6.51 -11.50 -4.04
C ALA A 52 -6.45 -13.04 -4.12
N LEU A 53 -5.77 -13.69 -3.18
CA LEU A 53 -5.70 -15.16 -3.13
C LEU A 53 -7.02 -15.82 -2.71
N ARG A 54 -7.90 -15.08 -2.04
CA ARG A 54 -9.26 -15.52 -1.69
C ARG A 54 -10.28 -15.24 -2.79
N PHE A 55 -9.89 -14.58 -3.87
CA PHE A 55 -10.80 -14.26 -4.95
C PHE A 55 -11.33 -15.55 -5.57
N GLU A 56 -12.61 -15.84 -5.32
CA GLU A 56 -13.33 -16.87 -6.04
C GLU A 56 -13.78 -16.29 -7.39
N PRO A 57 -13.62 -17.03 -8.49
CA PRO A 57 -14.13 -16.59 -9.79
C PRO A 57 -15.62 -16.30 -9.67
N ILE A 58 -16.04 -15.11 -10.12
CA ILE A 58 -17.46 -14.81 -10.24
C ILE A 58 -18.03 -15.77 -11.28
N ALA A 59 -18.95 -16.63 -10.86
CA ALA A 59 -19.64 -17.53 -11.77
C ALA A 59 -20.40 -16.69 -12.80
N PHE A 60 -20.04 -16.86 -14.07
CA PHE A 60 -20.73 -16.23 -15.18
C PHE A 60 -21.70 -17.25 -15.79
N GLU A 61 -22.99 -16.99 -15.66
CA GLU A 61 -24.02 -17.74 -16.35
C GLU A 61 -24.37 -17.03 -17.67
N GLY A 62 -23.76 -17.49 -18.75
CA GLY A 62 -23.97 -16.96 -20.10
C GLY A 62 -22.92 -17.46 -21.08
N ASN A 63 -23.15 -17.26 -22.37
CA ASN A 63 -22.11 -17.48 -23.36
C ASN A 63 -21.10 -16.33 -23.29
N TYR A 64 -19.82 -16.67 -23.22
CA TYR A 64 -18.77 -15.69 -23.44
C TYR A 64 -18.93 -15.12 -24.84
N LEU A 65 -19.10 -13.79 -24.93
CA LEU A 65 -19.15 -13.11 -26.21
C LEU A 65 -17.82 -13.30 -26.92
N THR A 66 -17.87 -13.70 -28.18
CA THR A 66 -16.69 -13.70 -29.02
C THR A 66 -16.31 -12.26 -29.34
N ARG A 67 -15.07 -12.05 -29.80
CA ARG A 67 -14.62 -10.74 -30.25
C ARG A 67 -15.60 -10.14 -31.27
N ASP A 68 -16.12 -10.96 -32.18
CA ASP A 68 -17.01 -10.52 -33.24
C ASP A 68 -18.38 -10.09 -32.69
N ASP A 69 -18.91 -10.80 -31.68
CA ASP A 69 -20.16 -10.42 -31.01
C ASP A 69 -20.04 -9.05 -30.30
N ILE A 70 -18.89 -8.77 -29.68
CA ILE A 70 -18.63 -7.48 -29.00
C ILE A 70 -18.63 -6.32 -29.99
N TYR A 71 -18.06 -6.53 -31.19
CA TYR A 71 -18.01 -5.48 -32.22
C TYR A 71 -19.34 -5.30 -32.95
N ALA A 72 -20.12 -6.36 -33.14
CA ALA A 72 -21.47 -6.28 -33.72
C ALA A 72 -22.41 -5.44 -32.85
N ASP A 73 -22.44 -5.69 -31.54
CA ASP A 73 -23.33 -5.01 -30.58
C ASP A 73 -22.99 -3.50 -30.45
N ARG A 74 -21.71 -3.14 -30.63
CA ARG A 74 -21.27 -1.74 -30.62
C ARG A 74 -21.75 -0.96 -31.84
N ILE A 75 -21.89 -1.59 -33.00
CA ILE A 75 -22.31 -0.91 -34.25
C ILE A 75 -23.82 -0.62 -34.23
N ASP A 76 -24.62 -1.53 -33.68
CA ASP A 76 -26.08 -1.35 -33.60
C ASP A 76 -26.52 -0.34 -32.52
N ARG A 77 -25.71 -0.11 -31.48
CA ARG A 77 -26.05 0.82 -30.38
C ARG A 77 -25.97 2.31 -30.74
N PHE A 78 -25.38 2.66 -31.89
CA PHE A 78 -25.23 4.04 -32.37
C PHE A 78 -26.07 4.37 -33.62
N ARG A 79 -27.04 3.52 -33.95
CA ARG A 79 -28.00 3.73 -35.04
C ARG A 79 -29.40 4.02 -34.48
#